data_AF-A0A517P6A9-F1
#
_entry.id   AF-A0A517P6A9-F1
#
_cell.length_a   1.000
_cell.length_b   1.000
_cell.length_c   1.000
_cell.angle_alpha   90.00
_cell.angle_beta   90.00
_cell.angle_gamma   90.00
#
_symmetry.space_group_name_H-M   'P 1'
#
loop_
_entity.id
_entity.type
_entity.pdbx_description
1 polymer ?
#
loop_
_entity_poly.entity_id
_entity_poly.type
_entity_poly.pdbx_seq_one_letter_code
_entity_poly.pdbx_strand_id
1 'polypeptide(L)' 'MASPTNARRMILLAWALAAVAALLAILDLVLPPEAKVFGGQTVMDVLFLICAALVGFLGWDAWRDIR' A
#
# COMPACT_ATOMS: atom_id res chain seq x y z
N MET A 1 10.86 -5.05 23.20
CA MET A 1 11.57 -4.58 21.99
C MET A 1 11.48 -5.67 20.95
N ALA A 2 10.89 -5.42 19.77
CA ALA A 2 10.87 -6.42 18.71
C ALA A 2 12.29 -6.69 18.25
N SER A 3 12.65 -7.95 18.00
CA SER A 3 13.96 -8.27 17.43
C SER A 3 14.08 -7.63 16.04
N PRO A 4 15.28 -7.22 15.61
CA PRO A 4 15.49 -6.59 14.29
C PRO A 4 14.94 -7.44 13.13
N THR A 5 14.94 -8.77 13.28
CA THR A 5 14.32 -9.72 12.33
C THR A 5 12.80 -9.57 12.24
N ASN A 6 12.12 -9.38 13.38
CA ASN A 6 10.66 -9.24 13.42
C ASN A 6 10.21 -7.90 12.80
N ALA A 7 10.96 -6.83 13.06
CA ALA A 7 10.69 -5.53 12.48
C ALA A 7 10.81 -5.55 10.94
N ARG A 8 11.84 -6.19 10.39
CA ARG A 8 11.99 -6.37 8.93
C ARG A 8 10.82 -7.14 8.31
N ARG A 9 10.35 -8.22 8.96
CA ARG A 9 9.19 -8.99 8.48
C ARG A 9 7.91 -8.16 8.46
N MET A 10 7.69 -7.33 9.48
CA MET A 10 6.54 -6.43 9.52
C MET A 10 6.57 -5.39 8.39
N ILE A 11 7.73 -4.80 8.10
CA ILE A 11 7.88 -3.84 6.99
C ILE A 11 7.58 -4.50 5.64
N LEU A 12 8.11 -5.70 5.40
CA LEU A 12 7.84 -6.45 4.17
C LEU A 12 6.36 -6.79 4.00
N LEU A 13 5.68 -7.20 5.07
CA LEU A 13 4.24 -7.46 5.04
C LEU A 13 3.43 -6.18 4.78
N ALA A 14 3.80 -5.07 5.40
CA ALA A 14 3.13 -3.78 5.20
C ALA A 14 3.28 -3.30 3.74
N TRP A 15 4.47 -3.43 3.16
CA TRP A 15 4.69 -3.12 1.75
C TRP A 15 3.92 -4.05 0.81
N ALA A 16 3.87 -5.35 1.09
CA ALA A 16 3.11 -6.29 0.28
C ALA A 16 1.61 -5.93 0.26
N LEU A 17 1.02 -5.65 1.42
CA LEU A 17 -0.40 -5.25 1.52
C LEU A 17 -0.66 -3.90 0.86
N ALA A 18 0.24 -2.91 1.03
CA ALA A 18 0.13 -1.61 0.40
C ALA A 18 0.21 -1.72 -1.14
N ALA A 19 1.09 -2.57 -1.67
CA ALA A 19 1.19 -2.81 -3.12
C ALA A 19 -0.08 -3.45 -3.68
N VAL A 20 -0.68 -4.41 -2.97
CA VAL A 20 -1.97 -4.99 -3.37
C VAL A 20 -3.08 -3.93 -3.38
N ALA A 21 -3.17 -3.11 -2.34
CA ALA A 21 -4.16 -2.03 -2.28
C ALA A 21 -3.98 -1.01 -3.42
N ALA A 22 -2.73 -0.63 -3.73
CA ALA A 22 -2.43 0.27 -4.83
C ALA A 22 -2.84 -0.32 -6.19
N LEU A 23 -2.59 -1.61 -6.42
CA LEU A 23 -3.00 -2.29 -7.65
C LEU A 23 -4.52 -2.33 -7.79
N LEU A 24 -5.26 -2.61 -6.71
CA LEU A 24 -6.72 -2.59 -6.73
C LEU A 24 -7.26 -1.17 -7.00
N ALA A 25 -6.65 -0.15 -6.42
CA ALA A 25 -7.06 1.25 -6.66
C ALA A 25 -6.77 1.70 -8.10
N ILE A 26 -5.62 1.33 -8.69
CA ILE A 26 -5.35 1.58 -10.11
C ILE A 26 -6.37 0.84 -10.99
N LEU A 27 -6.69 -0.41 -10.63
CA LEU A 27 -7.63 -1.21 -11.38
C LEU A 27 -9.04 -0.59 -11.37
N ASP A 28 -9.50 -0.02 -10.25
CA ASP A 28 -10.80 0.66 -10.15
C ASP A 28 -10.90 1.94 -10.99
N LEU A 29 -9.77 2.63 -11.18
CA LEU A 29 -9.67 3.82 -12.04
C LEU A 29 -9.76 3.48 -13.53
N VAL A 30 -9.26 2.31 -13.93
CA VAL A 30 -9.13 1.91 -15.34
C VAL A 30 -10.30 1.02 -15.79
N LEU A 31 -10.90 0.24 -14.89
CA LEU A 31 -11.99 -0.68 -15.22
C LEU A 31 -13.34 0.03 -15.43
N PRO A 32 -14.21 -0.55 -16.28
CA PRO A 32 -15.59 -0.08 -16.44
C PRO A 32 -16.39 -0.29 -15.13
N PRO A 33 -17.47 0.50 -14.90
CA PRO A 33 -18.22 0.53 -13.64
C PRO A 33 -18.68 -0.83 -13.10
N GLU A 34 -18.97 -1.77 -14.00
CA GLU A 34 -19.47 -3.12 -13.69
C GLU A 34 -18.40 -4.04 -13.07
N ALA A 35 -17.12 -3.71 -13.27
CA ALA A 35 -15.97 -4.48 -12.78
C ALA A 35 -15.21 -3.75 -11.66
N LYS A 36 -15.75 -2.65 -11.16
CA LYS A 36 -15.14 -1.84 -10.10
C LYS A 36 -15.28 -2.51 -8.73
N VAL A 37 -14.16 -2.70 -8.06
CA VAL A 37 -14.04 -3.25 -6.70
C VAL A 37 -14.49 -2.22 -5.65
N PHE A 38 -14.30 -0.93 -5.94
CA PHE A 38 -14.54 0.19 -5.03
C PHE A 38 -15.74 1.06 -5.42
N GLY A 39 -16.57 0.58 -6.35
CA GLY A 39 -17.81 1.23 -6.75
C GLY A 39 -17.61 2.53 -7.54
N GLY A 40 -16.42 2.79 -8.08
CA GLY A 40 -16.13 3.97 -8.89
C GLY A 40 -15.98 5.26 -8.12
N GLN A 41 -15.73 5.18 -6.82
CA GLN A 41 -15.40 6.34 -6.00
C GLN A 41 -13.95 6.79 -6.24
N THR A 42 -13.74 7.61 -7.28
CA THR A 42 -12.41 8.10 -7.68
C THR A 42 -11.62 8.76 -6.54
N VAL A 43 -12.30 9.43 -5.61
CA VAL A 43 -11.65 10.04 -4.42
C VAL A 43 -11.00 8.96 -3.55
N MET A 44 -11.68 7.82 -3.36
CA MET A 44 -11.18 6.73 -2.54
C MET A 44 -9.96 6.06 -3.19
N ASP A 45 -9.99 5.85 -4.51
CA ASP A 45 -8.85 5.27 -5.24
C ASP A 45 -7.61 6.14 -5.10
N VAL A 46 -7.75 7.47 -5.27
CA VAL A 46 -6.65 8.42 -5.10
C VAL A 46 -6.12 8.39 -3.67
N LEU A 47 -6.99 8.33 -2.66
CA LEU A 47 -6.57 8.23 -1.26
C LEU A 47 -5.80 6.93 -0.99
N PHE A 48 -6.23 5.79 -1.54
CA PHE A 48 -5.49 4.54 -1.41
C PHE A 48 -4.11 4.61 -2.06
N LEU A 49 -3.97 5.26 -3.22
CA LEU A 49 -2.68 5.45 -3.87
C LEU A 49 -1.75 6.34 -3.05
N ILE A 50 -2.26 7.43 -2.47
CA ILE A 50 -1.50 8.30 -1.57
C ILE A 50 -1.04 7.52 -0.35
N CYS A 51 -1.94 6.77 0.29
CA CYS A 51 -1.61 5.93 1.44
C CYS A 51 -0.54 4.88 1.10
N ALA A 52 -0.65 4.22 -0.05
CA ALA A 52 0.35 3.25 -0.49
C ALA A 52 1.73 3.92 -0.73
N ALA A 53 1.77 5.11 -1.31
CA ALA A 53 3.00 5.88 -1.47
C ALA A 53 3.62 6.28 -0.11
N LEU A 54 2.79 6.72 0.85
CA LEU A 54 3.24 7.05 2.20
C LEU A 54 3.79 5.83 2.95
N VAL A 55 3.12 4.68 2.87
CA VAL A 55 3.61 3.42 3.47
C VAL A 55 4.90 2.97 2.80
N GLY A 56 5.01 3.13 1.48
CA GLY A 56 6.26 2.91 0.74
C GLY A 56 7.41 3.75 1.29
N PHE A 57 7.20 5.06 1.41
CA PHE A 57 8.18 6.02 1.91
C PHE A 57 8.58 5.77 3.37
N LEU A 58 7.61 5.63 4.27
CA LEU A 58 7.86 5.40 5.69
C LEU A 58 8.52 4.03 5.94
N GLY A 59 8.07 3.00 5.23
CA GLY A 59 8.69 1.67 5.32
C GLY A 59 10.13 1.68 4.80
N TRP A 60 10.44 2.53 3.82
CA TRP A 60 11.80 2.66 3.28
C TRP A 60 12.72 3.33 4.29
N ASP A 61 12.22 4.37 4.96
CA ASP A 61 12.95 5.04 6.04
C ASP A 61 13.24 4.07 7.18
N ALA A 62 12.22 3.38 7.68
CA ALA A 62 12.36 2.37 8.73
C ALA A 62 13.28 1.21 8.34
N TRP A 63 13.26 0.78 7.06
CA TRP A 63 14.14 -0.28 6.58
C TRP A 63 15.62 0.13 6.61
N ARG A 64 15.91 1.39 6.29
CA ARG A 64 17.28 1.93 6.38
C ARG A 64 17.76 2.06 7.81
N ASP A 65 16.88 2.42 8.75
CA ASP A 65 17.23 2.52 10.17
C ASP A 65 17.50 1.16 10.83
N ILE A 66 16.84 0.09 10.36
CA ILE A 66 17.02 -1.28 10.86
C ILE A 66 18.14 -2.03 10.10
N ARG A 67 18.65 -1.46 9.01
CA ARG A 67 19.76 -2.03 8.23
C ARG A 67 21.09 -1.76 8.89
#